data_AF-A0A3C1B0K6-F1
#
_entry.id   AF-A0A3C1B0K6-F1
#
_cell.length_a   1.000
_cell.length_b   1.000
_cell.length_c   1.000
_cell.angle_alpha   90.00
_cell.angle_beta   90.00
_cell.angle_gamma   90.00
#
_symmetry.space_group_name_H-M   'P 1'
#
loop_
_entity.id
_entity.type
_entity.pdbx_description
1 polymer ?
#
loop_
_entity_poly.entity_id
_entity_poly.type
_entity_poly.pdbx_seq_one_letter_code
_entity_poly.pdbx_strand_id
1 'polypeptide(L)'
;AADDVRDEPGLRSRAVRAAFKSSRRKAARRYPDYDQIIADELRNLSIVEQGEPDLAAADIFGRLLERIFQMAAPQVVEDTAVQSAIGLFGRYLGQWIYHLDAIDDWQGDCDNGRWNPYSRMTREQARASAAETMTSLELEMDRTAALLPYQRDGGLLANIVTQGLPATREQVFRGEKLNRL
;
A
#
# COMPACT_ATOMS: atom_id res chain seq x y z
N ALA A 1 23.14 0.53 7.30
CA ALA A 1 23.59 -0.53 6.37
C ALA A 1 22.89 -1.84 6.72
N ALA A 2 21.67 -2.06 6.21
CA ALA A 2 20.94 -3.32 6.32
C ALA A 2 19.69 -3.22 5.43
N ASP A 3 19.86 -3.34 4.12
CA ASP A 3 18.78 -3.78 3.24
C ASP A 3 19.39 -4.15 1.88
N ASP A 4 20.11 -5.26 1.93
CA ASP A 4 20.46 -6.04 0.76
C ASP A 4 20.07 -7.48 1.07
N VAL A 5 18.80 -7.66 1.49
CA VAL A 5 18.19 -8.99 1.50
C VAL A 5 17.70 -9.22 0.08
N ARG A 6 18.69 -9.44 -0.80
CA ARG A 6 18.46 -10.14 -2.05
C ARG A 6 17.79 -11.47 -1.72
N ASP A 7 16.67 -11.71 -2.38
CA ASP A 7 15.93 -12.96 -2.36
C ASP A 7 16.82 -14.13 -2.81
N GLU A 8 17.54 -14.72 -1.86
CA GLU A 8 18.07 -16.07 -2.00
C GLU A 8 17.00 -17.07 -1.54
N PRO A 9 16.52 -17.97 -2.41
CA PRO A 9 15.54 -18.96 -2.02
C PRO A 9 16.21 -20.00 -1.11
N GLY A 10 15.69 -20.17 0.12
CA GLY A 10 15.79 -21.48 0.77
C GLY A 10 15.87 -21.53 2.30
N LEU A 11 16.59 -20.64 2.98
CA LEU A 11 16.89 -20.82 4.43
C LEU A 11 16.72 -19.56 5.29
N ARG A 12 17.24 -18.40 4.85
CA ARG A 12 17.12 -17.14 5.60
C ARG A 12 15.68 -16.63 5.64
N SER A 13 14.95 -16.71 4.52
CA SER A 13 13.52 -16.38 4.47
C SER A 13 12.66 -17.28 5.38
N ARG A 14 13.05 -18.55 5.56
CA ARG A 14 12.37 -19.49 6.47
C ARG A 14 12.63 -19.14 7.94
N ALA A 15 13.86 -18.78 8.29
CA ALA A 15 14.22 -18.35 9.65
C ALA A 15 13.52 -17.04 10.03
N VAL A 16 13.47 -16.07 9.11
CA VAL A 16 12.75 -14.80 9.29
C VAL A 16 11.25 -15.05 9.41
N ARG A 17 10.65 -15.85 8.52
CA ARG A 17 9.24 -16.26 8.62
C ARG A 17 8.93 -16.99 9.93
N ALA A 18 9.83 -17.84 10.43
CA ALA A 18 9.67 -18.53 11.70
C ALA A 18 9.76 -17.59 12.91
N ALA A 19 10.68 -16.62 12.89
CA ALA A 19 10.80 -15.59 13.92
C ALA A 19 9.54 -14.72 14.00
N PHE A 20 8.98 -14.33 12.85
CA PHE A 20 7.74 -13.55 12.79
C PHE A 20 6.49 -14.39 13.05
N LYS A 21 6.56 -15.73 12.97
CA LYS A 21 5.40 -16.61 13.21
C LYS A 21 4.86 -16.47 14.65
N SER A 22 5.74 -16.34 15.63
CA SER A 22 5.35 -16.20 17.03
C SER A 22 4.69 -14.84 17.29
N SER A 23 5.26 -13.76 16.76
CA SER A 23 4.72 -12.40 16.81
C SER A 23 3.38 -12.28 16.07
N ARG A 24 3.27 -12.83 14.85
CA ARG A 24 2.02 -12.88 14.08
C ARG A 24 0.95 -13.63 14.85
N ARG A 25 1.26 -14.79 15.43
CA ARG A 25 0.30 -15.55 16.25
C ARG A 25 -0.14 -14.78 17.49
N LYS A 26 0.75 -14.01 18.12
CA LYS A 26 0.43 -13.16 19.27
C LYS A 26 -0.50 -12.00 18.86
N ALA A 27 -0.21 -11.35 17.73
CA ALA A 27 -1.05 -10.30 17.17
C ALA A 27 -2.45 -10.83 16.78
N ALA A 28 -2.52 -11.96 16.06
CA ALA A 28 -3.78 -12.60 15.68
C ALA A 28 -4.66 -12.97 16.89
N ARG A 29 -4.05 -13.39 18.00
CA ARG A 29 -4.79 -13.64 19.26
C ARG A 29 -5.28 -12.35 19.94
N ARG A 30 -4.54 -11.24 19.77
CA ARG A 30 -4.86 -9.97 20.43
C ARG A 30 -5.86 -9.14 19.63
N TYR A 31 -5.81 -9.25 18.31
CA TYR A 31 -6.60 -8.48 17.34
C TYR A 31 -7.16 -9.43 16.27
N PRO A 32 -8.05 -10.37 16.64
CA PRO A 32 -8.53 -11.40 15.72
C PRO A 32 -9.26 -10.82 14.50
N ASP A 33 -9.99 -9.73 14.68
CA ASP A 33 -10.75 -9.08 13.59
C ASP A 33 -9.80 -8.48 12.54
N TYR A 34 -8.67 -7.90 12.96
CA TYR A 34 -7.62 -7.41 12.05
C TYR A 34 -6.96 -8.56 11.28
N ASP A 35 -6.62 -9.67 11.95
CA ASP A 35 -6.03 -10.83 11.30
C ASP A 35 -6.98 -11.44 10.28
N GLN A 36 -8.28 -11.50 10.59
CA GLN A 36 -9.31 -11.99 9.67
C GLN A 36 -9.44 -11.10 8.42
N ILE A 37 -9.52 -9.77 8.59
CA ILE A 37 -9.57 -8.81 7.47
C ILE A 37 -8.34 -8.98 6.57
N ILE A 38 -7.15 -8.99 7.16
CA ILE A 38 -5.90 -9.16 6.41
C ILE A 38 -5.89 -10.51 5.68
N ALA A 39 -6.29 -11.59 6.34
CA ALA A 39 -6.30 -12.92 5.74
C ALA A 39 -7.28 -13.03 4.57
N ASP A 40 -8.46 -12.44 4.67
CA ASP A 40 -9.47 -12.48 3.61
C ASP A 40 -9.07 -11.63 2.41
N GLU A 41 -8.58 -10.41 2.63
CA GLU A 41 -8.20 -9.53 1.53
C GLU A 41 -6.91 -9.98 0.82
N LEU A 42 -5.93 -10.53 1.56
CA LEU A 42 -4.76 -11.15 0.93
C LEU A 42 -5.13 -12.41 0.15
N ARG A 43 -6.16 -13.17 0.59
CA ARG A 43 -6.68 -14.29 -0.19
C ARG A 43 -7.30 -13.79 -1.49
N ASN A 44 -8.13 -12.75 -1.44
CA ASN A 44 -8.74 -12.14 -2.62
C ASN A 44 -7.67 -11.63 -3.60
N LEU A 45 -6.63 -10.96 -3.09
CA LEU A 45 -5.51 -10.48 -3.88
C LEU A 45 -4.80 -11.64 -4.59
N SER A 46 -4.49 -12.70 -3.84
CA SER A 46 -3.83 -13.89 -4.41
C SER A 46 -4.65 -14.62 -5.48
N ILE A 47 -5.99 -14.49 -5.46
CA ILE A 47 -6.87 -15.04 -6.48
C ILE A 47 -6.74 -14.22 -7.78
N VAL A 48 -6.68 -12.89 -7.67
CA VAL A 48 -6.47 -12.01 -8.83
C VAL A 48 -5.08 -12.21 -9.43
N GLU A 49 -4.05 -12.37 -8.59
CA GLU A 49 -2.66 -12.62 -9.03
C GLU A 49 -2.46 -13.98 -9.73
N GLN A 50 -3.40 -14.91 -9.62
CA GLN A 50 -3.40 -16.16 -10.38
C GLN A 50 -3.93 -16.00 -11.81
N GLY A 51 -4.64 -14.90 -12.08
CA GLY A 51 -5.17 -14.57 -13.38
C GLY A 51 -4.18 -13.78 -14.23
N GLU A 52 -4.70 -13.20 -15.30
CA GLU A 52 -3.94 -12.25 -16.10
C GLU A 52 -3.63 -10.97 -15.30
N PRO A 53 -2.52 -10.28 -15.60
CA PRO A 53 -2.22 -8.95 -15.07
C PRO A 53 -3.41 -8.00 -15.14
N ASP A 54 -3.81 -7.48 -13.98
CA ASP A 54 -4.98 -6.62 -13.83
C ASP A 54 -4.73 -5.56 -12.73
N LEU A 55 -5.07 -4.30 -13.05
CA LEU A 55 -4.98 -3.17 -12.13
C LEU A 55 -6.02 -3.25 -11.00
N ALA A 56 -7.08 -4.06 -11.13
CA ALA A 56 -8.07 -4.30 -10.09
C ALA A 56 -7.46 -4.87 -8.78
N ALA A 57 -6.24 -5.40 -8.83
CA ALA A 57 -5.50 -5.81 -7.65
C ALA A 57 -5.21 -4.62 -6.69
N ALA A 58 -4.98 -3.42 -7.23
CA ALA A 58 -4.81 -2.21 -6.43
C ALA A 58 -6.08 -1.89 -5.61
N ASP A 59 -7.26 -2.07 -6.20
CA ASP A 59 -8.54 -1.89 -5.51
C ASP A 59 -8.74 -2.85 -4.34
N ILE A 60 -8.27 -4.10 -4.47
CA ILE A 60 -8.33 -5.09 -3.38
C ILE A 60 -7.42 -4.65 -2.23
N PHE A 61 -6.19 -4.25 -2.54
CA PHE A 61 -5.26 -3.78 -1.51
C PHE A 61 -5.73 -2.47 -0.86
N GLY A 62 -6.35 -1.57 -1.63
CA GLY A 62 -7.05 -0.40 -1.11
C GLY A 62 -8.14 -0.76 -0.11
N ARG A 63 -9.03 -1.71 -0.45
CA ARG A 63 -10.08 -2.20 0.46
C ARG A 63 -9.51 -2.82 1.75
N LEU A 64 -8.36 -3.49 1.67
CA LEU A 64 -7.65 -4.01 2.85
C LEU A 64 -7.33 -2.88 3.83
N LEU A 65 -6.66 -1.82 3.36
CA LEU A 65 -6.30 -0.68 4.21
C LEU A 65 -7.54 0.10 4.66
N GLU A 66 -8.53 0.27 3.80
CA GLU A 66 -9.83 0.87 4.15
C GLU A 66 -10.44 0.20 5.38
N ARG A 67 -10.56 -1.13 5.37
CA ARG A 67 -11.17 -1.90 6.47
C ARG A 67 -10.35 -1.81 7.76
N ILE A 68 -9.01 -1.84 7.66
CA ILE A 68 -8.13 -1.66 8.82
C ILE A 68 -8.33 -0.28 9.45
N PHE A 69 -8.38 0.76 8.63
CA PHE A 69 -8.54 2.15 9.07
C PHE A 69 -9.94 2.39 9.65
N GLN A 70 -10.99 1.89 8.99
CA GLN A 70 -12.37 1.97 9.49
C GLN A 70 -12.54 1.29 10.85
N MET A 71 -11.91 0.13 11.05
CA MET A 71 -11.99 -0.58 12.34
C MET A 71 -11.19 0.13 13.45
N ALA A 72 -10.14 0.87 13.09
CA ALA A 72 -9.38 1.69 14.04
C ALA A 72 -10.08 3.02 14.37
N ALA A 73 -10.86 3.59 13.44
CA ALA A 73 -11.41 4.93 13.54
C ALA A 73 -12.26 5.20 14.81
N PRO A 74 -13.13 4.28 15.30
CA PRO A 74 -13.87 4.48 16.53
C PRO A 74 -13.00 4.66 17.79
N GLN A 75 -11.72 4.26 17.74
CA GLN A 75 -10.80 4.42 18.86
C GLN A 75 -10.27 5.86 18.99
N VAL A 76 -10.45 6.70 17.96
CA VAL A 76 -9.88 8.06 17.90
C VAL A 76 -10.94 9.14 17.69
N VAL A 77 -12.10 8.81 17.12
CA VAL A 77 -13.17 9.77 16.85
C VAL A 77 -14.55 9.10 16.88
N GLU A 78 -15.55 9.78 17.45
CA GLU A 78 -16.93 9.28 17.53
C GLU A 78 -17.77 9.61 16.28
N ASP A 79 -17.44 10.71 15.59
CA ASP A 79 -18.17 11.16 14.40
C ASP A 79 -18.05 10.13 13.25
N THR A 80 -19.19 9.57 12.84
CA THR A 80 -19.25 8.50 11.84
C THR A 80 -18.88 8.97 10.43
N ALA A 81 -19.08 10.24 10.10
CA ALA A 81 -18.65 10.80 8.82
C ALA A 81 -17.12 10.93 8.80
N VAL A 82 -16.51 11.36 9.90
CA VAL A 82 -15.05 11.39 10.04
C VAL A 82 -14.46 9.97 10.03
N GLN A 83 -15.10 9.00 10.69
CA GLN A 83 -14.67 7.60 10.62
C GLN A 83 -14.69 7.06 9.18
N SER A 84 -15.73 7.41 8.41
CA SER A 84 -15.84 7.06 6.99
C SER A 84 -14.71 7.70 6.17
N ALA A 85 -14.39 8.97 6.44
CA ALA A 85 -13.27 9.67 5.80
C ALA A 85 -11.91 9.02 6.12
N ILE A 86 -11.68 8.60 7.37
CA ILE A 86 -10.46 7.84 7.76
C ILE A 86 -10.35 6.55 6.95
N GLY A 87 -11.47 5.83 6.77
CA GLY A 87 -11.54 4.66 5.92
C GLY A 87 -11.16 4.94 4.47
N LEU A 88 -11.81 5.93 3.85
CA LEU A 88 -11.54 6.33 2.46
C LEU A 88 -10.09 6.78 2.26
N PHE A 89 -9.53 7.52 3.22
CA PHE A 89 -8.11 7.89 3.19
C PHE A 89 -7.23 6.64 3.16
N GLY A 90 -7.50 5.66 4.03
CA GLY A 90 -6.81 4.36 4.01
C GLY A 90 -6.94 3.64 2.67
N ARG A 91 -8.12 3.69 2.04
CA ARG A 91 -8.35 3.11 0.71
C ARG A 91 -7.42 3.70 -0.35
N TYR A 92 -7.44 5.02 -0.48
CA TYR A 92 -6.65 5.72 -1.50
C TYR A 92 -5.16 5.54 -1.26
N LEU A 93 -4.73 5.59 0.00
CA LEU A 93 -3.35 5.31 0.37
C LEU A 93 -2.93 3.90 -0.02
N GLY A 94 -3.78 2.89 0.20
CA GLY A 94 -3.49 1.51 -0.19
C GLY A 94 -3.34 1.36 -1.70
N GLN A 95 -4.26 1.92 -2.48
CA GLN A 95 -4.14 1.90 -3.94
C GLN A 95 -2.84 2.59 -4.39
N TRP A 96 -2.52 3.74 -3.80
CA TRP A 96 -1.30 4.49 -4.12
C TRP A 96 -0.03 3.69 -3.83
N ILE A 97 0.04 3.04 -2.65
CA ILE A 97 1.17 2.18 -2.28
C ILE A 97 1.32 1.02 -3.27
N TYR A 98 0.21 0.37 -3.61
CA TYR A 98 0.22 -0.76 -4.54
C TYR A 98 0.74 -0.37 -5.93
N HIS A 99 0.30 0.77 -6.46
CA HIS A 99 0.79 1.27 -7.74
C HIS A 99 2.27 1.65 -7.68
N LEU A 100 2.73 2.26 -6.59
CA LEU A 100 4.14 2.60 -6.42
C LEU A 100 5.02 1.33 -6.43
N ASP A 101 4.64 0.33 -5.64
CA ASP A 101 5.34 -0.96 -5.50
C ASP A 101 5.41 -1.69 -6.84
N ALA A 102 4.28 -1.79 -7.55
CA ALA A 102 4.22 -2.41 -8.87
C ALA A 102 5.10 -1.71 -9.92
N ILE A 103 5.35 -0.41 -9.80
CA ILE A 103 6.26 0.33 -10.69
C ILE A 103 7.73 0.17 -10.28
N ASP A 104 8.03 0.14 -8.98
CA ASP A 104 9.39 -0.08 -8.47
C ASP A 104 9.89 -1.47 -8.87
N ASP A 105 9.05 -2.49 -8.72
CA ASP A 105 9.35 -3.89 -9.04
C ASP A 105 9.14 -4.24 -10.52
N TRP A 106 8.57 -3.35 -11.34
CA TRP A 106 8.17 -3.63 -12.73
C TRP A 106 9.25 -4.34 -13.55
N GLN A 107 10.49 -3.84 -13.50
CA GLN A 107 11.59 -4.42 -14.28
C GLN A 107 11.93 -5.83 -13.78
N GLY A 108 12.04 -5.99 -12.46
CA GLY A 108 12.35 -7.27 -11.84
C GLY A 108 11.28 -8.31 -12.10
N ASP A 109 10.02 -7.93 -12.06
CA ASP A 109 8.91 -8.84 -12.34
C ASP A 109 8.85 -9.26 -13.80
N CYS A 110 8.96 -8.30 -14.73
CA CYS A 110 8.97 -8.59 -16.16
C CYS A 110 10.14 -9.50 -16.55
N ASP A 111 11.35 -9.23 -16.04
CA ASP A 111 12.55 -10.02 -16.35
C ASP A 111 12.47 -11.47 -15.83
N ASN A 112 11.73 -11.69 -14.74
CA ASN A 112 11.57 -13.00 -14.11
C ASN A 112 10.24 -13.70 -14.46
N GLY A 113 9.42 -13.12 -15.35
CA GLY A 113 8.10 -13.64 -15.68
C GLY A 113 7.15 -13.74 -14.49
N ARG A 114 7.33 -12.86 -13.49
CA ARG A 114 6.43 -12.76 -12.33
C ARG A 114 5.21 -11.94 -12.70
N TRP A 115 4.13 -12.18 -11.96
CA TRP A 115 2.91 -11.39 -12.14
C TRP A 115 3.17 -9.95 -11.69
N ASN A 116 2.79 -9.00 -12.54
CA ASN A 116 2.81 -7.56 -12.24
C ASN A 116 1.67 -6.90 -13.03
N PRO A 117 0.86 -6.02 -12.43
CA PRO A 117 -0.34 -5.47 -13.07
C PRO A 117 -0.03 -4.62 -14.32
N TYR A 118 1.20 -4.14 -14.44
CA TYR A 118 1.69 -3.33 -15.57
C TYR A 118 2.56 -4.10 -16.57
N SER A 119 2.73 -5.42 -16.41
CA SER A 119 3.62 -6.24 -17.25
C SER A 119 3.24 -6.26 -18.74
N ARG A 120 2.01 -5.89 -19.09
CA ARG A 120 1.53 -5.79 -20.48
C ARG A 120 1.83 -4.44 -21.15
N MET A 121 2.42 -3.51 -20.43
CA MET A 121 2.77 -2.17 -20.90
C MET A 121 4.28 -2.05 -21.06
N THR A 122 4.77 -1.15 -21.92
CA THR A 122 6.18 -0.75 -21.83
C THR A 122 6.43 0.01 -20.53
N ARG A 123 7.68 0.14 -20.10
CA ARG A 123 8.04 0.88 -18.88
C ARG A 123 7.51 2.31 -18.87
N GLU A 124 7.58 2.98 -20.01
CA GLU A 124 7.10 4.36 -20.18
C GLU A 124 5.58 4.43 -20.06
N GLN A 125 4.86 3.48 -20.68
CA GLN A 125 3.40 3.38 -20.60
C GLN A 125 2.93 3.05 -19.18
N ALA A 126 3.59 2.08 -18.52
CA ALA A 126 3.33 1.71 -17.13
C ALA A 126 3.47 2.93 -16.20
N ARG A 127 4.58 3.66 -16.32
CA ARG A 127 4.81 4.89 -15.55
C ARG A 127 3.78 5.96 -15.86
N ALA A 128 3.46 6.23 -17.13
CA ALA A 128 2.48 7.24 -17.48
C ALA A 128 1.09 6.92 -16.90
N SER A 129 0.65 5.66 -17.06
CA SER A 129 -0.62 5.18 -16.51
C SER A 129 -0.66 5.26 -14.99
N ALA A 130 0.40 4.78 -14.31
CA ALA A 130 0.50 4.87 -12.86
C ALA A 130 0.55 6.32 -12.36
N ALA A 131 1.28 7.23 -13.02
CA ALA A 131 1.32 8.64 -12.66
C ALA A 131 -0.05 9.29 -12.68
N GLU A 132 -0.85 9.03 -13.73
CA GLU A 132 -2.20 9.56 -13.84
C GLU A 132 -3.07 9.10 -12.67
N THR A 133 -3.13 7.79 -12.44
CA THR A 133 -3.92 7.20 -11.34
C THR A 133 -3.44 7.70 -9.97
N MET A 134 -2.14 7.69 -9.72
CA MET A 134 -1.57 8.10 -8.43
C MET A 134 -1.78 9.59 -8.16
N THR A 135 -1.73 10.46 -9.19
CA THR A 135 -2.04 11.89 -9.04
C THR A 135 -3.51 12.09 -8.65
N SER A 136 -4.43 11.32 -9.24
CA SER A 136 -5.83 11.34 -8.81
C SER A 136 -6.00 10.87 -7.37
N LEU A 137 -5.30 9.80 -6.96
CA LEU A 137 -5.34 9.30 -5.58
C LEU A 137 -4.75 10.29 -4.58
N GLU A 138 -3.65 10.97 -4.92
CA GLU A 138 -3.05 12.05 -4.14
C GLU A 138 -4.07 13.17 -3.87
N LEU A 139 -4.82 13.58 -4.91
CA LEU A 139 -5.87 14.58 -4.79
C LEU A 139 -7.06 14.10 -3.94
N GLU A 140 -7.50 12.85 -4.09
CA GLU A 140 -8.57 12.28 -3.27
C GLU A 140 -8.15 12.14 -1.79
N MET A 141 -6.88 11.80 -1.53
CA MET A 141 -6.31 11.80 -0.19
C MET A 141 -6.30 13.20 0.41
N ASP A 142 -5.91 14.23 -0.35
CA ASP A 142 -5.90 15.63 0.12
C ASP A 142 -7.32 16.11 0.49
N ARG A 143 -8.29 15.89 -0.40
CA ARG A 143 -9.71 16.20 -0.16
C ARG A 143 -10.26 15.48 1.07
N THR A 144 -9.93 14.20 1.21
CA THR A 144 -10.41 13.39 2.34
C THR A 144 -9.74 13.81 3.65
N ALA A 145 -8.45 14.11 3.61
CA ALA A 145 -7.69 14.60 4.76
C ALA A 145 -8.24 15.94 5.28
N ALA A 146 -8.76 16.80 4.39
CA ALA A 146 -9.38 18.08 4.77
C ALA A 146 -10.66 17.92 5.63
N LEU A 147 -11.28 16.73 5.63
CA LEU A 147 -12.45 16.43 6.46
C LEU A 147 -12.07 16.01 7.89
N LEU A 148 -10.80 15.73 8.15
CA LEU A 148 -10.35 15.23 9.43
C LEU A 148 -10.18 16.37 10.46
N PRO A 149 -10.68 16.21 11.69
CA PRO A 149 -10.67 17.26 12.71
C PRO A 149 -9.31 17.36 13.42
N TYR A 150 -8.27 17.81 12.72
CA TYR A 150 -6.92 17.93 13.30
C TYR A 150 -6.90 18.85 14.52
N GLN A 151 -6.47 18.31 15.66
CA GLN A 151 -6.12 19.12 16.83
C GLN A 151 -4.65 19.57 16.81
N ARG A 152 -3.79 18.76 16.19
CA ARG A 152 -2.35 18.99 16.00
C ARG A 152 -1.91 18.38 14.68
N ASP A 153 -0.74 18.80 14.17
CA ASP A 153 -0.03 18.19 13.04
C ASP A 153 -0.78 18.17 11.69
N GLY A 154 -1.90 18.90 11.55
CA GLY A 154 -2.61 19.03 10.27
C GLY A 154 -1.72 19.57 9.14
N GLY A 155 -0.84 20.53 9.45
CA GLY A 155 0.15 21.03 8.48
C GLY A 155 1.20 19.98 8.08
N LEU A 156 1.57 19.07 8.99
CA LEU A 156 2.47 17.97 8.66
C LEU A 156 1.77 16.99 7.71
N LEU A 157 0.52 16.61 7.99
CA LEU A 157 -0.21 15.71 7.12
C LEU A 157 -0.49 16.33 5.75
N ALA A 158 -0.83 17.62 5.68
CA ALA A 158 -0.94 18.36 4.43
C ALA A 158 0.38 18.29 3.63
N ASN A 159 1.53 18.51 4.26
CA ASN A 159 2.83 18.38 3.60
C ASN A 159 3.12 16.95 3.12
N ILE A 160 2.78 15.94 3.92
CA ILE A 160 2.94 14.53 3.52
C ILE A 160 2.14 14.24 2.25
N VAL A 161 0.87 14.64 2.21
CA VAL A 161 -0.01 14.32 1.07
C VAL A 161 0.33 15.15 -0.16
N THR A 162 0.53 16.46 0.00
CA THR A 162 0.70 17.38 -1.14
C THR A 162 2.12 17.49 -1.67
N GLN A 163 3.13 17.11 -0.87
CA GLN A 163 4.55 17.20 -1.27
C GLN A 163 5.27 15.86 -1.10
N GLY A 164 5.07 15.18 0.03
CA GLY A 164 5.76 13.94 0.35
C GLY A 164 5.44 12.79 -0.61
N LEU A 165 4.15 12.51 -0.84
CA LEU A 165 3.70 11.46 -1.75
C LEU A 165 4.15 11.75 -3.20
N PRO A 166 3.89 12.94 -3.79
CA PRO A 166 4.40 13.26 -5.13
C PRO A 166 5.91 13.12 -5.27
N ALA A 167 6.68 13.64 -4.30
CA ALA A 167 8.14 13.55 -4.34
C ALA A 167 8.63 12.09 -4.29
N THR A 168 7.98 11.25 -3.48
CA THR A 168 8.27 9.81 -3.37
C THR A 168 7.97 9.10 -4.69
N ARG A 169 6.81 9.38 -5.31
CA ARG A 169 6.46 8.84 -6.63
C ARG A 169 7.50 9.25 -7.68
N GLU A 170 7.88 10.51 -7.73
CA GLU A 170 8.90 11.01 -8.67
C GLU A 170 10.28 10.37 -8.45
N GLN A 171 10.65 10.09 -7.20
CA GLN A 171 11.89 9.41 -6.86
C GLN A 171 11.90 7.96 -7.41
N VAL A 172 10.84 7.19 -7.14
CA VAL A 172 10.69 5.81 -7.66
C VAL A 172 10.63 5.81 -9.19
N PHE A 173 9.95 6.79 -9.80
CA PHE A 173 9.84 6.89 -11.25
C PHE A 173 11.18 7.23 -11.91
N ARG A 174 12.10 7.87 -11.19
CA ARG A 174 13.50 8.03 -11.63
C ARG A 174 14.35 6.79 -11.41
N GLY A 175 13.83 5.76 -10.74
CA GLY A 175 14.58 4.55 -10.37
C GLY A 175 15.56 4.79 -9.22
N GLU A 176 15.36 5.86 -8.45
CA GLU A 176 16.17 6.19 -7.28
C GLU A 176 15.66 5.39 -6.08
N LYS A 177 16.58 4.80 -5.31
CA LYS A 177 16.19 4.11 -4.07
C LYS A 177 15.62 5.11 -3.07
N LEU A 178 14.55 4.73 -2.37
CA LEU A 178 14.00 5.53 -1.28
C LEU A 178 15.06 5.80 -0.21
N ASN A 179 15.12 7.05 0.27
CA ASN A 179 16.02 7.42 1.36
C ASN A 179 15.54 6.73 2.63
N ARG A 180 16.29 5.74 3.11
CA ARG A 180 15.98 5.10 4.41
C ARG A 180 16.40 6.03 5.54
N LEU A 181 15.45 6.36 6.42
CA LEU A 181 15.69 7.02 7.69
C LEU A 181 16.48 6.10 8.64
#